data_AF-A0A942HVL2-F1
#
_entry.id   AF-A0A942HVL2-F1
#
_cell.length_a   1.000
_cell.length_b   1.000
_cell.length_c   1.000
_cell.angle_alpha   90.00
_cell.angle_beta   90.00
_cell.angle_gamma   90.00
#
_symmetry.space_group_name_H-M   'P 1'
#
loop_
_entity.id
_entity.type
_entity.pdbx_description
1 polymer ?
#
loop_
_entity_poly.entity_id
_entity_poly.type
_entity_poly.pdbx_seq_one_letter_code
_entity_poly.pdbx_strand_id
1 'polypeptide(L)'
;MGKPESEIGKGNILNPNAEQQTLLSQQVQTQAQRDAMIAAPSSAGERMWDVTKDGLAKIPEGFMHSLDPRNIIPNVGMGVAIGAAAKLILPEAGPVGKVAGVALAAYFVGEPIVKSYSLAIAAKNMNDMNIASSHLGDTLGGMPVAMVEGGIGAKLGSGLMGRALATEAAAPLVNWKASMYGKADIGMQSGMATVRNTMFEKFGVGTPDAGPYAQGIIPPYMLETLAKNNPGNPDYLATIKRSNELRAAGQFASRSATAVGEGKAPIEVYDAGGQEIHPGKLMRKEGQSPVGNSDVDKAYDFTSDVRAYYKEVHGRNSIDGKGMKLSSTVNYGDNFENAFWDGQQMTYGRPGASSPFRTFISRVVTGHEMTHGVTEFEANVTYRGQPGALNESHSDVFGALVEQRALGQTADKASWLVGDDVWKPNIKGRALRDMRSPGTAYDDPMIGKDPQPAHMKDFVRTTRDNGGVHLNSGIPNKAFADFAVAVGGNAWEAPGKIWFEARANAGSDPSFAQFAYQTIEAAKRISPNDVPKLEKAWSDVGVVPSAKATADVTPLVVNDNSDKKSA
;
A
#
# COMPACT_ATOMS: atom_id res chain seq x y z
N MET A 1 -91.29 50.37 -26.90
CA MET A 1 -91.54 49.12 -27.67
C MET A 1 -90.96 47.95 -26.88
N GLY A 2 -91.76 46.90 -26.63
CA GLY A 2 -91.31 45.50 -26.43
C GLY A 2 -90.72 45.07 -25.08
N LYS A 3 -91.51 44.35 -24.28
CA LYS A 3 -91.16 43.36 -23.21
C LYS A 3 -90.51 42.07 -23.83
N PRO A 4 -90.10 40.99 -23.09
CA PRO A 4 -89.87 40.74 -21.62
C PRO A 4 -88.61 39.85 -21.27
N GLU A 5 -88.45 39.53 -19.95
CA GLU A 5 -87.97 38.25 -19.32
C GLU A 5 -86.52 37.74 -19.55
N SER A 6 -85.76 37.15 -18.61
CA SER A 6 -86.03 36.41 -17.36
C SER A 6 -84.75 36.26 -16.49
N GLU A 7 -84.94 35.85 -15.23
CA GLU A 7 -83.97 35.40 -14.21
C GLU A 7 -82.99 34.30 -14.72
N ILE A 8 -81.84 33.92 -14.15
CA ILE A 8 -81.48 33.45 -12.79
C ILE A 8 -79.94 33.35 -12.73
N GLY A 9 -79.31 33.64 -11.57
CA GLY A 9 -78.35 32.68 -11.00
C GLY A 9 -76.84 32.99 -10.97
N LYS A 10 -76.40 33.34 -9.76
CA LYS A 10 -75.16 32.91 -9.06
C LYS A 10 -73.81 33.36 -9.63
N GLY A 11 -73.04 34.00 -8.74
CA GLY A 11 -71.82 34.72 -9.06
C GLY A 11 -70.66 33.85 -9.50
N ASN A 12 -69.69 34.52 -10.11
CA ASN A 12 -68.29 34.18 -9.98
C ASN A 12 -67.44 35.39 -10.34
N ILE A 13 -66.54 35.74 -9.41
CA ILE A 13 -65.43 36.65 -9.60
C ILE A 13 -64.50 35.99 -10.63
N LEU A 14 -64.22 36.63 -11.77
CA LEU A 14 -63.12 36.23 -12.63
C LEU A 14 -62.24 37.41 -13.01
N ASN A 15 -60.96 37.11 -12.89
CA ASN A 15 -59.77 37.93 -12.71
C ASN A 15 -59.16 38.33 -14.07
N PRO A 16 -58.72 39.58 -14.30
CA PRO A 16 -58.06 39.98 -15.54
C PRO A 16 -56.58 39.54 -15.46
N ASN A 17 -56.24 38.37 -16.02
CA ASN A 17 -54.84 37.93 -15.98
C ASN A 17 -54.39 36.93 -17.07
N ALA A 18 -55.10 36.79 -18.18
CA ALA A 18 -54.72 35.81 -19.20
C ALA A 18 -53.42 36.22 -19.96
N GLU A 19 -53.24 37.49 -20.31
CA GLU A 19 -52.03 37.93 -21.04
C GLU A 19 -50.79 38.06 -20.14
N GLN A 20 -50.95 38.51 -18.89
CA GLN A 20 -49.85 38.56 -17.92
C GLN A 20 -49.42 37.17 -17.42
N GLN A 21 -50.34 36.20 -17.32
CA GLN A 21 -49.96 34.82 -17.01
C GLN A 21 -49.23 34.12 -18.16
N THR A 22 -49.54 34.47 -19.41
CA THR A 22 -48.84 33.90 -20.57
C THR A 22 -47.39 34.39 -20.63
N LEU A 23 -47.14 35.67 -20.33
CA LEU A 23 -45.77 36.23 -20.25
C LEU A 23 -44.99 35.76 -19.00
N LEU A 24 -45.63 35.57 -17.85
CA LEU A 24 -44.97 35.01 -16.65
C LEU A 24 -44.65 33.52 -16.79
N SER A 25 -45.49 32.74 -17.49
CA SER A 25 -45.24 31.31 -17.74
C SER A 25 -44.05 31.03 -18.65
N GLN A 26 -43.57 32.04 -19.41
CA GLN A 26 -42.39 31.91 -20.26
C GLN A 26 -41.06 32.20 -19.54
N GLN A 27 -41.09 32.78 -18.33
CA GLN A 27 -39.87 33.25 -17.64
C GLN A 27 -39.41 32.41 -16.43
N VAL A 28 -40.04 31.28 -16.14
CA VAL A 28 -39.53 30.34 -15.13
C VAL A 28 -39.31 28.96 -15.77
N GLN A 29 -38.31 28.88 -16.65
CA GLN A 29 -37.77 27.59 -17.08
C GLN A 29 -36.81 27.05 -16.02
N THR A 30 -36.98 25.79 -15.63
CA THR A 30 -36.05 25.06 -14.74
C THR A 30 -34.66 24.94 -15.38
N GLN A 31 -33.61 24.70 -14.58
CA GLN A 31 -32.25 24.48 -15.11
C GLN A 31 -32.22 23.36 -16.17
N ALA A 32 -32.99 22.29 -15.97
CA ALA A 32 -33.16 21.20 -16.94
C ALA A 32 -33.81 21.66 -18.26
N GLN A 33 -34.77 22.59 -18.22
CA GLN A 33 -35.36 23.17 -19.43
C GLN A 33 -34.39 24.13 -20.15
N ARG A 34 -33.54 24.84 -19.40
CA ARG A 34 -32.48 25.69 -19.96
C ARG A 34 -31.37 24.85 -20.61
N ASP A 35 -30.94 23.78 -19.97
CA ASP A 35 -29.92 22.86 -20.50
C ASP A 35 -30.43 22.07 -21.71
N ALA A 36 -31.74 21.78 -21.78
CA ALA A 36 -32.39 21.21 -22.96
C ALA A 36 -32.41 22.15 -24.18
N MET A 37 -32.24 23.47 -23.97
CA MET A 37 -32.16 24.47 -25.04
C MET A 37 -30.71 24.77 -25.48
N ILE A 38 -29.70 24.32 -24.73
CA ILE A 38 -28.29 24.46 -25.08
C ILE A 38 -27.91 23.34 -26.05
N ALA A 39 -27.51 23.70 -27.27
CA ALA A 39 -27.03 22.74 -28.26
C ALA A 39 -25.80 21.99 -27.76
N ALA A 40 -25.74 20.69 -28.02
CA ALA A 40 -24.56 19.89 -27.71
C ALA A 40 -23.35 20.39 -28.55
N PRO A 41 -22.11 20.16 -28.10
CA PRO A 41 -20.91 20.48 -28.87
C PRO A 41 -21.04 19.96 -30.31
N SER A 42 -20.62 20.73 -31.31
CA SER A 42 -20.83 20.35 -32.72
C SER A 42 -19.94 19.19 -33.16
N SER A 43 -18.78 19.00 -32.52
CA SER A 43 -17.86 17.91 -32.82
C SER A 43 -18.16 16.63 -32.04
N ALA A 44 -18.08 15.47 -32.71
CA ALA A 44 -18.26 14.18 -32.05
C ALA A 44 -17.18 13.90 -31.00
N GLY A 45 -15.96 14.40 -31.22
CA GLY A 45 -14.84 14.23 -30.30
C GLY A 45 -15.02 14.97 -28.97
N GLU A 46 -15.50 16.22 -29.00
CA GLU A 46 -15.82 16.97 -27.77
C GLU A 46 -17.00 16.33 -27.03
N ARG A 47 -18.03 15.86 -27.76
CA ARG A 47 -19.14 15.15 -27.12
C ARG A 47 -18.68 13.86 -26.41
N MET A 48 -17.76 13.11 -27.00
CA MET A 48 -17.19 11.93 -26.36
C MET A 48 -16.33 12.29 -25.13
N TRP A 49 -15.54 13.36 -25.21
CA TRP A 49 -14.71 13.82 -24.11
C TRP A 49 -15.53 14.30 -22.91
N ASP A 50 -16.56 15.12 -23.16
CA ASP A 50 -17.42 15.66 -22.10
C ASP A 50 -18.25 14.55 -21.44
N VAL A 51 -18.81 13.60 -22.21
CA VAL A 51 -19.51 12.44 -21.64
C VAL A 51 -18.59 11.54 -20.83
N THR A 52 -17.32 11.40 -21.23
CA THR A 52 -16.33 10.66 -20.45
C THR A 52 -16.06 11.35 -19.12
N LYS A 53 -15.75 12.65 -19.16
CA LYS A 53 -15.42 13.44 -17.98
C LYS A 53 -16.57 13.50 -16.98
N ASP A 54 -17.78 13.77 -17.45
CA ASP A 54 -18.97 13.90 -16.60
C ASP A 54 -19.49 12.53 -16.15
N GLY A 55 -19.37 11.49 -16.98
CA GLY A 55 -19.70 10.13 -16.60
C GLY A 55 -18.78 9.56 -15.52
N LEU A 56 -17.48 9.86 -15.56
CA LEU A 56 -16.53 9.50 -14.51
C LEU A 56 -16.88 10.20 -13.18
N ALA A 57 -17.35 11.44 -13.21
CA ALA A 57 -17.78 12.17 -12.02
C ALA A 57 -19.07 11.60 -11.39
N LYS A 58 -19.89 10.88 -12.17
CA LYS A 58 -21.15 10.26 -11.75
C LYS A 58 -21.03 8.81 -11.30
N ILE A 59 -19.84 8.22 -11.31
CA ILE A 59 -19.59 6.86 -10.80
C ILE A 59 -20.11 6.63 -9.37
N PRO A 60 -19.93 7.57 -8.40
CA PRO A 60 -20.45 7.38 -7.05
C PRO A 60 -21.97 7.31 -7.00
N GLU A 61 -22.65 8.13 -7.80
CA GLU A 61 -24.11 8.13 -7.92
C GLU A 61 -24.60 6.83 -8.57
N GLY A 62 -23.91 6.38 -9.63
CA GLY A 62 -24.19 5.12 -10.31
C GLY A 62 -24.00 3.88 -9.44
N PHE A 63 -23.01 3.90 -8.54
CA PHE A 63 -22.86 2.88 -7.52
C PHE A 63 -24.05 2.87 -6.56
N MET A 64 -24.48 4.03 -6.07
CA MET A 64 -25.67 4.13 -5.21
C MET A 64 -26.96 3.70 -5.93
N HIS A 65 -27.12 4.02 -7.22
CA HIS A 65 -28.23 3.55 -8.05
C HIS A 65 -28.22 2.03 -8.23
N SER A 66 -27.04 1.42 -8.33
CA SER A 66 -26.90 -0.04 -8.48
C SER A 66 -27.29 -0.83 -7.23
N LEU A 67 -27.27 -0.17 -6.06
CA LEU A 67 -27.73 -0.71 -4.78
C LEU A 67 -29.25 -0.56 -4.57
N ASP A 68 -29.96 0.17 -5.44
CA ASP A 68 -31.42 0.26 -5.39
C ASP A 68 -32.05 -1.11 -5.71
N PRO A 69 -32.94 -1.64 -4.85
CA PRO A 69 -33.60 -2.92 -5.06
C PRO A 69 -34.29 -3.09 -6.42
N ARG A 70 -34.72 -1.98 -7.05
CA ARG A 70 -35.37 -1.98 -8.37
C ARG A 70 -34.39 -2.24 -9.52
N ASN A 71 -33.09 -2.02 -9.31
CA ASN A 71 -32.03 -2.18 -10.29
C ASN A 71 -31.25 -3.50 -10.13
N ILE A 72 -31.55 -4.28 -9.09
CA ILE A 72 -30.92 -5.59 -8.82
C ILE A 72 -31.24 -6.61 -9.94
N ILE A 73 -32.48 -6.69 -10.42
CA ILE A 73 -32.89 -7.69 -11.43
C ILE A 73 -32.16 -7.49 -12.78
N PRO A 74 -32.06 -6.26 -13.34
CA PRO A 74 -31.22 -5.97 -14.49
C PRO A 74 -29.73 -6.31 -14.28
N ASN A 75 -29.18 -6.01 -13.10
CA ASN A 75 -27.77 -6.26 -12.76
C ASN A 75 -27.44 -7.76 -12.61
N VAL A 76 -28.38 -8.55 -12.08
CA VAL A 76 -28.32 -10.01 -12.06
C VAL A 76 -28.30 -10.58 -13.49
N GLY A 77 -29.07 -10.02 -14.43
CA GLY A 77 -29.03 -10.42 -15.84
C GLY A 77 -27.65 -10.22 -16.48
N MET A 78 -26.99 -9.10 -16.15
CA MET A 78 -25.64 -8.79 -16.61
C MET A 78 -24.58 -9.69 -15.96
N GLY A 79 -24.72 -9.97 -14.65
CA GLY A 79 -23.88 -10.91 -13.91
C GLY A 79 -24.00 -12.36 -14.39
N VAL A 80 -25.21 -12.81 -14.75
CA VAL A 80 -25.46 -14.14 -15.35
C VAL A 80 -24.83 -14.24 -16.74
N ALA A 81 -24.87 -13.17 -17.55
CA ALA A 81 -24.24 -13.13 -18.87
C ALA A 81 -22.70 -13.18 -18.78
N ILE A 82 -22.10 -12.44 -17.83
CA ILE A 82 -20.65 -12.48 -17.55
C ILE A 82 -20.24 -13.86 -17.03
N GLY A 83 -21.06 -14.47 -16.16
CA GLY A 83 -20.84 -15.83 -15.67
C GLY A 83 -20.96 -16.90 -16.76
N ALA A 84 -21.90 -16.74 -17.70
CA ALA A 84 -22.04 -17.62 -18.87
C ALA A 84 -20.89 -17.46 -19.87
N ALA A 85 -20.41 -16.23 -20.09
CA ALA A 85 -19.22 -15.96 -20.91
C ALA A 85 -17.97 -16.59 -20.30
N ALA A 86 -17.79 -16.52 -18.98
CA ALA A 86 -16.71 -17.20 -18.27
C ALA A 86 -16.77 -18.74 -18.42
N LYS A 87 -17.97 -19.31 -18.54
CA LYS A 87 -18.20 -20.75 -18.73
C LYS A 87 -17.84 -21.25 -20.15
N LEU A 88 -17.88 -20.37 -21.15
CA LEU A 88 -17.44 -20.64 -22.52
C LEU A 88 -15.92 -20.57 -22.70
N ILE A 89 -15.18 -20.05 -21.71
CA ILE A 89 -13.75 -19.75 -21.80
C ILE A 89 -12.86 -20.95 -21.39
N LEU A 90 -13.42 -22.06 -20.87
CA LEU A 90 -12.64 -23.23 -20.46
C LEU A 90 -13.42 -24.55 -20.64
N PRO A 91 -12.93 -25.57 -21.39
CA PRO A 91 -12.00 -25.63 -22.51
C PRO A 91 -12.72 -26.07 -23.82
N GLU A 92 -11.96 -26.18 -24.92
CA GLU A 92 -12.37 -26.61 -26.29
C GLU A 92 -12.80 -25.48 -27.25
N ALA A 93 -11.83 -24.85 -27.93
CA ALA A 93 -11.90 -24.52 -29.37
C ALA A 93 -10.80 -23.52 -29.82
N GLY A 94 -9.53 -23.95 -29.82
CA GLY A 94 -8.48 -23.36 -30.66
C GLY A 94 -8.37 -21.81 -30.75
N PRO A 95 -7.74 -21.28 -31.83
CA PRO A 95 -7.53 -19.83 -31.99
C PRO A 95 -8.83 -19.03 -32.19
N VAL A 96 -9.88 -19.63 -32.78
CA VAL A 96 -11.16 -18.96 -33.05
C VAL A 96 -11.98 -18.74 -31.78
N GLY A 97 -11.95 -19.66 -30.81
CA GLY A 97 -12.61 -19.50 -29.51
C GLY A 97 -11.99 -18.39 -28.66
N LYS A 98 -10.68 -18.14 -28.78
CA LYS A 98 -10.00 -17.00 -28.14
C LYS A 98 -10.43 -15.66 -28.73
N VAL A 99 -10.66 -15.59 -30.03
CA VAL A 99 -11.16 -14.37 -30.70
C VAL A 99 -12.62 -14.11 -30.35
N ALA A 100 -13.47 -15.15 -30.30
CA ALA A 100 -14.86 -15.03 -29.87
C ALA A 100 -14.99 -14.64 -28.39
N GLY A 101 -14.12 -15.16 -27.50
CA GLY A 101 -14.10 -14.80 -26.08
C GLY A 101 -13.65 -13.37 -25.82
N VAL A 102 -12.67 -12.87 -26.57
CA VAL A 102 -12.28 -11.45 -26.55
C VAL A 102 -13.38 -10.57 -27.14
N ALA A 103 -14.06 -11.02 -28.21
CA ALA A 103 -15.19 -10.30 -28.79
C ALA A 103 -16.40 -10.25 -27.84
N LEU A 104 -16.67 -11.31 -27.06
CA LEU A 104 -17.75 -11.35 -26.07
C LEU A 104 -17.42 -10.53 -24.81
N ALA A 105 -16.17 -10.55 -24.34
CA ALA A 105 -15.72 -9.66 -23.26
C ALA A 105 -15.78 -8.18 -23.70
N ALA A 106 -15.36 -7.89 -24.94
CA ALA A 106 -15.53 -6.59 -25.56
C ALA A 106 -17.01 -6.26 -25.85
N TYR A 107 -17.89 -7.24 -26.07
CA TYR A 107 -19.31 -7.03 -26.27
C TYR A 107 -20.03 -6.69 -24.95
N PHE A 108 -19.75 -7.39 -23.84
CA PHE A 108 -20.45 -7.16 -22.57
C PHE A 108 -19.89 -6.00 -21.72
N VAL A 109 -18.60 -5.68 -21.87
CA VAL A 109 -18.01 -4.44 -21.30
C VAL A 109 -18.16 -3.28 -22.28
N GLY A 110 -18.10 -3.55 -23.58
CA GLY A 110 -18.13 -2.52 -24.61
C GLY A 110 -19.53 -2.09 -25.01
N GLU A 111 -20.57 -2.93 -25.10
CA GLU A 111 -21.93 -2.48 -25.52
C GLU A 111 -22.47 -1.33 -24.67
N PRO A 112 -22.47 -1.39 -23.32
CA PRO A 112 -23.00 -0.29 -22.51
C PRO A 112 -22.16 0.99 -22.62
N ILE A 113 -20.84 0.86 -22.76
CA ILE A 113 -19.89 1.98 -22.92
C ILE A 113 -20.01 2.58 -24.33
N VAL A 114 -20.09 1.74 -25.37
CA VAL A 114 -20.33 2.10 -26.78
C VAL A 114 -21.71 2.73 -26.93
N LYS A 115 -22.72 2.26 -26.20
CA LYS A 115 -24.05 2.88 -26.15
C LYS A 115 -23.99 4.26 -25.52
N SER A 116 -23.21 4.45 -24.46
CA SER A 116 -22.99 5.77 -23.85
C SER A 116 -22.33 6.73 -24.83
N TYR A 117 -21.32 6.28 -25.58
CA TYR A 117 -20.69 7.07 -26.64
C TYR A 117 -21.59 7.27 -27.86
N SER A 118 -22.43 6.30 -28.22
CA SER A 118 -23.39 6.44 -29.32
C SER A 118 -24.50 7.45 -28.99
N LEU A 119 -24.99 7.45 -27.74
CA LEU A 119 -25.90 8.47 -27.21
C LEU A 119 -25.23 9.85 -27.23
N ALA A 120 -23.95 9.94 -26.83
CA ALA A 120 -23.17 11.18 -26.88
C ALA A 120 -23.00 11.70 -28.32
N ILE A 121 -22.68 10.81 -29.27
CA ILE A 121 -22.50 11.18 -30.68
C ILE A 121 -23.82 11.64 -31.29
N ALA A 122 -24.95 11.07 -30.90
CA ALA A 122 -26.29 11.42 -31.38
C ALA A 122 -26.95 12.60 -30.63
N ALA A 123 -26.35 13.09 -29.54
CA ALA A 123 -26.90 14.13 -28.69
C ALA A 123 -27.09 15.46 -29.46
N LYS A 124 -28.27 16.06 -29.34
CA LYS A 124 -28.63 17.33 -29.99
C LYS A 124 -28.54 18.52 -29.04
N ASN A 125 -28.67 18.26 -27.75
CA ASN A 125 -28.62 19.25 -26.68
C ASN A 125 -27.85 18.71 -25.46
N MET A 126 -27.57 19.58 -24.48
CA MET A 126 -26.86 19.17 -23.27
C MET A 126 -27.67 18.23 -22.38
N ASN A 127 -28.99 18.20 -22.49
CA ASN A 127 -29.79 17.22 -21.77
C ASN A 127 -29.51 15.78 -22.28
N ASP A 128 -29.37 15.59 -23.60
CA ASP A 128 -28.99 14.30 -24.19
C ASP A 128 -27.58 13.88 -23.75
N MET A 129 -26.65 14.85 -23.66
CA MET A 129 -25.28 14.64 -23.15
C MET A 129 -25.26 14.23 -21.68
N ASN A 130 -26.13 14.82 -20.86
CA ASN A 130 -26.28 14.46 -19.46
C ASN A 130 -26.83 13.05 -19.27
N ILE A 131 -27.78 12.63 -20.11
CA ILE A 131 -28.31 11.26 -20.14
C ILE A 131 -27.20 10.27 -20.52
N ALA A 132 -26.41 10.58 -21.55
CA ALA A 132 -25.28 9.75 -21.96
C ALA A 132 -24.21 9.61 -20.86
N SER A 133 -23.92 10.70 -20.16
CA SER A 133 -22.97 10.74 -19.04
C SER A 133 -23.47 9.97 -17.81
N SER A 134 -24.75 10.13 -17.45
CA SER A 134 -25.37 9.39 -16.34
C SER A 134 -25.41 7.89 -16.66
N HIS A 135 -25.74 7.51 -17.90
CA HIS A 135 -25.69 6.11 -18.34
C HIS A 135 -24.27 5.52 -18.23
N LEU A 136 -23.23 6.29 -18.57
CA LEU A 136 -21.84 5.87 -18.38
C LEU A 136 -21.48 5.73 -16.89
N GLY A 137 -21.88 6.69 -16.06
CA GLY A 137 -21.68 6.68 -14.61
C GLY A 137 -22.37 5.51 -13.91
N ASP A 138 -23.62 5.22 -14.26
CA ASP A 138 -24.41 4.08 -13.77
C ASP A 138 -23.78 2.75 -14.20
N THR A 139 -23.35 2.66 -15.47
CA THR A 139 -22.67 1.47 -16.01
C THR A 139 -21.38 1.19 -15.25
N LEU A 140 -20.52 2.20 -15.08
CA LEU A 140 -19.23 2.05 -14.42
C LEU A 140 -19.36 1.87 -12.91
N GLY A 141 -20.31 2.59 -12.29
CA GLY A 141 -20.61 2.52 -10.86
C GLY A 141 -21.29 1.21 -10.44
N GLY A 142 -22.08 0.59 -11.32
CA GLY A 142 -22.76 -0.69 -11.04
C GLY A 142 -21.90 -1.94 -11.27
N MET A 143 -20.73 -1.83 -11.92
CA MET A 143 -19.86 -2.98 -12.19
C MET A 143 -19.44 -3.77 -10.94
N PRO A 144 -19.04 -3.14 -9.81
CA PRO A 144 -18.68 -3.87 -8.60
C PRO A 144 -19.83 -4.70 -8.04
N VAL A 145 -21.06 -4.17 -8.06
CA VAL A 145 -22.27 -4.85 -7.58
C VAL A 145 -22.63 -6.03 -8.50
N ALA A 146 -22.64 -5.80 -9.81
CA ALA A 146 -22.91 -6.85 -10.81
C ALA A 146 -21.88 -8.00 -10.75
N MET A 147 -20.61 -7.71 -10.42
CA MET A 147 -19.56 -8.72 -10.23
C MET A 147 -19.75 -9.54 -8.96
N VAL A 148 -20.19 -8.92 -7.86
CA VAL A 148 -20.51 -9.59 -6.59
C VAL A 148 -21.76 -10.48 -6.75
N GLU A 149 -22.80 -9.97 -7.41
CA GLU A 149 -24.05 -10.69 -7.66
C GLU A 149 -23.85 -11.85 -8.65
N GLY A 150 -23.01 -11.68 -9.69
CA GLY A 150 -22.60 -12.76 -10.60
C GLY A 150 -21.87 -13.92 -9.89
N GLY A 151 -21.22 -13.63 -8.75
CA GLY A 151 -20.63 -14.64 -7.86
C GLY A 151 -21.65 -15.60 -7.22
N ILE A 152 -22.93 -15.19 -7.11
CA ILE A 152 -24.02 -16.03 -6.60
C ILE A 152 -24.52 -16.99 -7.69
N GLY A 153 -24.52 -16.58 -8.96
CA GLY A 153 -24.84 -17.45 -10.10
C GLY A 153 -23.84 -18.61 -10.30
N ALA A 154 -22.56 -18.37 -9.99
CA ALA A 154 -21.52 -19.40 -10.03
C ALA A 154 -21.71 -20.50 -8.96
N LYS A 155 -22.38 -20.19 -7.84
CA LYS A 155 -22.66 -21.14 -6.74
C LYS A 155 -23.70 -22.21 -7.08
N LEU A 156 -24.58 -21.97 -8.06
CA LEU A 156 -25.54 -22.99 -8.51
C LEU A 156 -24.91 -24.07 -9.41
N GLY A 157 -23.71 -23.85 -9.94
CA GLY A 157 -23.01 -24.79 -10.81
C GLY A 157 -21.91 -25.64 -10.17
N SER A 158 -21.44 -25.30 -8.97
CA SER A 158 -20.23 -25.90 -8.38
C SER A 158 -20.45 -27.25 -7.68
N GLY A 159 -21.69 -27.75 -7.60
CA GLY A 159 -21.99 -29.03 -6.93
C GLY A 159 -21.43 -30.28 -7.61
N LEU A 160 -21.12 -30.21 -8.92
CA LEU A 160 -20.77 -31.39 -9.71
C LEU A 160 -19.27 -31.56 -10.03
N MET A 161 -18.42 -30.56 -9.76
CA MET A 161 -17.01 -30.56 -10.19
C MET A 161 -15.98 -30.71 -9.06
N GLY A 162 -16.42 -30.82 -7.80
CA GLY A 162 -15.54 -31.03 -6.65
C GLY A 162 -14.79 -32.37 -6.64
N ARG A 163 -15.15 -33.30 -7.54
CA ARG A 163 -14.52 -34.62 -7.65
C ARG A 163 -13.48 -34.75 -8.77
N ALA A 164 -13.37 -33.76 -9.67
CA ALA A 164 -12.45 -33.84 -10.81
C ALA A 164 -11.09 -33.15 -10.60
N LEU A 165 -10.97 -32.27 -9.60
CA LEU A 165 -9.78 -31.44 -9.37
C LEU A 165 -8.80 -31.98 -8.31
N ALA A 166 -9.01 -33.20 -7.81
CA ALA A 166 -8.15 -33.85 -6.82
C ALA A 166 -7.05 -34.72 -7.45
N THR A 167 -6.42 -34.25 -8.54
CA THR A 167 -5.31 -34.97 -9.19
C THR A 167 -4.10 -34.05 -9.41
N GLU A 168 -2.89 -34.63 -9.37
CA GLU A 168 -1.59 -33.94 -9.42
C GLU A 168 -1.32 -33.11 -10.69
N ALA A 169 -2.21 -33.17 -11.69
CA ALA A 169 -2.10 -32.41 -12.94
C ALA A 169 -2.44 -30.90 -12.80
N ALA A 170 -2.95 -30.44 -11.65
CA ALA A 170 -3.42 -29.07 -11.45
C ALA A 170 -2.39 -28.09 -10.82
N ALA A 171 -1.17 -28.53 -10.53
CA ALA A 171 -0.12 -27.67 -9.94
C ALA A 171 0.20 -26.38 -10.76
N PRO A 172 0.18 -26.38 -12.11
CA PRO A 172 0.37 -25.16 -12.89
C PRO A 172 -0.77 -24.14 -12.73
N LEU A 173 -2.00 -24.62 -12.47
CA LEU A 173 -3.20 -23.79 -12.34
C LEU A 173 -3.23 -23.05 -10.99
N VAL A 174 -2.68 -23.66 -9.93
CA VAL A 174 -2.58 -23.07 -8.59
C VAL A 174 -1.51 -21.95 -8.57
N ASN A 175 -0.37 -22.16 -9.24
CA ASN A 175 0.69 -21.15 -9.37
C ASN A 175 0.28 -19.96 -10.25
N TRP A 176 -0.53 -20.18 -11.29
CA TRP A 176 -1.08 -19.09 -12.11
C TRP A 176 -2.16 -18.29 -11.37
N LYS A 177 -2.98 -18.93 -10.53
CA LYS A 177 -3.94 -18.23 -9.65
C LYS A 177 -3.21 -17.25 -8.70
N ALA A 178 -2.11 -17.68 -8.09
CA ALA A 178 -1.31 -16.83 -7.20
C ALA A 178 -0.73 -15.59 -7.91
N SER A 179 -0.35 -15.69 -9.19
CA SER A 179 0.21 -14.57 -9.95
C SER A 179 -0.85 -13.57 -10.46
N MET A 180 -2.08 -14.02 -10.68
CA MET A 180 -3.23 -13.17 -11.06
C MET A 180 -3.79 -12.38 -9.88
N TYR A 181 -3.93 -12.99 -8.68
CA TYR A 181 -4.45 -12.28 -7.51
C TYR A 181 -3.50 -11.18 -7.02
N GLY A 182 -2.18 -11.34 -7.13
CA GLY A 182 -1.22 -10.29 -6.74
C GLY A 182 -1.32 -9.00 -7.58
N LYS A 183 -1.66 -9.08 -8.87
CA LYS A 183 -1.73 -7.91 -9.75
C LYS A 183 -3.11 -7.24 -9.79
N ALA A 184 -4.19 -8.02 -9.67
CA ALA A 184 -5.55 -7.48 -9.65
C ALA A 184 -5.90 -6.84 -8.29
N ASP A 185 -5.34 -7.36 -7.18
CA ASP A 185 -5.54 -6.83 -5.83
C ASP A 185 -4.86 -5.45 -5.65
N ILE A 186 -3.71 -5.20 -6.29
CA ILE A 186 -3.04 -3.88 -6.28
C ILE A 186 -3.88 -2.80 -6.97
N GLY A 187 -4.49 -3.12 -8.12
CA GLY A 187 -5.37 -2.20 -8.84
C GLY A 187 -6.67 -1.92 -8.10
N MET A 188 -7.26 -2.96 -7.50
CA MET A 188 -8.49 -2.87 -6.72
C MET A 188 -8.28 -2.14 -5.38
N GLN A 189 -7.15 -2.37 -4.70
CA GLN A 189 -6.77 -1.65 -3.48
C GLN A 189 -6.40 -0.19 -3.76
N SER A 190 -5.75 0.12 -4.88
CA SER A 190 -5.50 1.51 -5.28
C SER A 190 -6.82 2.26 -5.52
N GLY A 191 -7.81 1.60 -6.13
CA GLY A 191 -9.17 2.14 -6.29
C GLY A 191 -9.91 2.31 -4.96
N MET A 192 -9.89 1.31 -4.08
CA MET A 192 -10.54 1.37 -2.77
C MET A 192 -9.85 2.34 -1.79
N ALA A 193 -8.53 2.48 -1.87
CA ALA A 193 -7.76 3.50 -1.15
C ALA A 193 -8.13 4.90 -1.63
N THR A 194 -8.27 5.11 -2.93
CA THR A 194 -8.73 6.40 -3.49
C THR A 194 -10.12 6.77 -2.96
N VAL A 195 -11.06 5.82 -2.97
CA VAL A 195 -12.42 6.02 -2.44
C VAL A 195 -12.41 6.28 -0.93
N ARG A 196 -11.65 5.50 -0.16
CA ARG A 196 -11.57 5.65 1.30
C ARG A 196 -10.85 6.93 1.75
N ASN A 197 -9.78 7.31 1.07
CA ASN A 197 -9.05 8.56 1.32
C ASN A 197 -9.94 9.76 1.00
N THR A 198 -10.72 9.68 -0.08
CA THR A 198 -11.74 10.70 -0.40
C THR A 198 -12.83 10.78 0.67
N MET A 199 -13.27 9.64 1.22
CA MET A 199 -14.28 9.60 2.29
C MET A 199 -13.75 10.13 3.63
N PHE A 200 -12.49 9.86 3.95
CA PHE A 200 -11.83 10.42 5.14
C PHE A 200 -11.61 11.93 4.99
N GLU A 201 -11.07 12.39 3.86
CA GLU A 201 -10.82 13.82 3.58
C GLU A 201 -12.09 14.66 3.58
N LYS A 202 -13.20 14.13 3.05
CA LYS A 202 -14.46 14.89 2.94
C LYS A 202 -15.40 14.74 4.13
N PHE A 203 -15.38 13.59 4.81
CA PHE A 203 -16.42 13.25 5.79
C PHE A 203 -15.87 12.74 7.13
N GLY A 204 -14.56 12.57 7.30
CA GLY A 204 -13.97 12.04 8.53
C GLY A 204 -14.36 10.59 8.84
N VAL A 205 -14.88 9.85 7.84
CA VAL A 205 -15.36 8.46 7.98
C VAL A 205 -14.31 7.50 7.41
N GLY A 206 -13.87 6.54 8.22
CA GLY A 206 -12.84 5.56 7.88
C GLY A 206 -11.42 5.98 8.29
N THR A 207 -10.46 5.06 8.21
CA THR A 207 -9.02 5.38 8.29
C THR A 207 -8.46 5.32 6.88
N PRO A 208 -7.63 6.28 6.43
CA PRO A 208 -7.04 6.22 5.10
C PRO A 208 -6.27 4.91 4.92
N ASP A 209 -6.51 4.20 3.81
CA ASP A 209 -5.57 3.17 3.36
C ASP A 209 -4.53 3.94 2.55
N ALA A 210 -3.33 4.09 3.11
CA ALA A 210 -2.17 4.35 2.27
C ALA A 210 -2.03 3.13 1.34
N GLY A 211 -1.74 3.38 0.06
CA GLY A 211 -1.51 2.36 -0.96
C GLY A 211 -0.32 1.46 -0.60
N PRO A 212 0.47 0.90 -1.56
CA PRO A 212 1.70 0.21 -1.17
C PRO A 212 2.57 1.17 -0.34
N TYR A 213 2.65 0.93 0.97
CA TYR A 213 3.06 1.95 1.95
C TYR A 213 4.54 2.27 1.75
N ALA A 214 4.92 3.54 1.98
CA ALA A 214 6.31 3.93 1.99
C ALA A 214 7.08 3.28 3.14
N GLN A 215 8.24 2.70 2.81
CA GLN A 215 9.27 2.34 3.77
C GLN A 215 9.76 3.58 4.49
N GLY A 216 9.83 3.50 5.81
CA GLY A 216 10.40 4.48 6.70
C GLY A 216 10.32 3.96 8.13
N ILE A 217 11.21 4.40 8.99
CA ILE A 217 11.44 3.78 10.29
C ILE A 217 10.19 3.80 11.18
N ILE A 218 9.36 4.84 11.04
CA ILE A 218 8.09 4.99 11.72
C ILE A 218 6.98 4.36 10.86
N PRO A 219 6.39 3.24 11.31
CA PRO A 219 5.40 2.54 10.53
C PRO A 219 4.07 3.31 10.49
N PRO A 220 3.30 3.17 9.40
CA PRO A 220 2.02 3.88 9.21
C PRO A 220 1.05 3.72 10.38
N TYR A 221 0.93 2.51 10.95
CA TYR A 221 0.02 2.26 12.08
C TYR A 221 0.38 3.07 13.34
N MET A 222 1.66 3.43 13.52
CA MET A 222 2.11 4.23 14.66
C MET A 222 1.73 5.69 14.46
N LEU A 223 1.94 6.23 13.26
CA LEU A 223 1.49 7.59 12.89
C LEU A 223 -0.04 7.69 12.94
N GLU A 224 -0.77 6.66 12.51
CA GLU A 224 -2.23 6.59 12.65
C GLU A 224 -2.67 6.58 14.12
N THR A 225 -1.98 5.83 14.98
CA THR A 225 -2.25 5.79 16.42
C THR A 225 -2.01 7.15 17.06
N LEU A 226 -0.90 7.81 16.69
CA LEU A 226 -0.57 9.16 17.11
C LEU A 226 -1.62 10.17 16.66
N ALA A 227 -2.05 10.13 15.39
CA ALA A 227 -3.11 10.99 14.87
C ALA A 227 -4.44 10.77 15.60
N LYS A 228 -4.81 9.51 15.84
CA LYS A 228 -6.02 9.15 16.57
C LYS A 228 -6.02 9.66 18.00
N ASN A 229 -4.88 9.53 18.69
CA ASN A 229 -4.74 9.97 20.08
C ASN A 229 -4.50 11.48 20.21
N ASN A 230 -4.16 12.16 19.11
CA ASN A 230 -3.88 13.59 19.05
C ASN A 230 -4.59 14.25 17.85
N PRO A 231 -5.94 14.25 17.80
CA PRO A 231 -6.71 14.65 16.61
C PRO A 231 -6.52 16.11 16.19
N GLY A 232 -5.96 16.95 17.05
CA GLY A 232 -5.61 18.34 16.73
C GLY A 232 -4.23 18.53 16.07
N ASN A 233 -3.45 17.47 15.91
CA ASN A 233 -2.14 17.52 15.27
C ASN A 233 -2.21 16.93 13.85
N PRO A 234 -2.14 17.76 12.77
CA PRO A 234 -2.20 17.28 11.39
C PRO A 234 -0.91 16.63 10.91
N ASP A 235 0.21 16.81 11.62
CA ASP A 235 1.56 16.51 11.15
C ASP A 235 1.77 15.00 10.91
N TYR A 236 1.16 14.14 11.73
CA TYR A 236 1.29 12.69 11.59
C TYR A 236 0.69 12.16 10.27
N LEU A 237 -0.49 12.65 9.89
CA LEU A 237 -1.12 12.26 8.63
C LEU A 237 -0.44 12.90 7.42
N ALA A 238 0.01 14.16 7.57
CA ALA A 238 0.83 14.83 6.56
C ALA A 238 2.13 14.06 6.29
N THR A 239 2.80 13.58 7.34
CA THR A 239 3.99 12.73 7.25
C THR A 239 3.71 11.45 6.46
N ILE A 240 2.62 10.72 6.77
CA ILE A 240 2.25 9.51 6.00
C ILE A 240 2.09 9.84 4.51
N LYS A 241 1.32 10.89 4.18
CA LYS A 241 1.07 11.30 2.80
C LYS A 241 2.37 11.64 2.08
N ARG A 242 3.25 12.41 2.73
CA ARG A 242 4.48 12.91 2.14
C ARG A 242 5.54 11.82 1.96
N SER A 243 5.68 10.90 2.92
CA SER A 243 6.52 9.70 2.77
C SER A 243 6.13 8.89 1.52
N ASN A 244 4.83 8.72 1.27
CA ASN A 244 4.32 8.00 0.10
C ASN A 244 4.69 8.69 -1.23
N GLU A 245 4.55 10.02 -1.30
CA GLU A 245 4.89 10.80 -2.51
C GLU A 245 6.37 10.70 -2.88
N LEU A 246 7.25 10.83 -1.89
CA LEU A 246 8.70 10.87 -2.10
C LEU A 246 9.24 9.52 -2.60
N ARG A 247 8.73 8.41 -2.04
CA ARG A 247 9.16 7.07 -2.47
C ARG A 247 8.62 6.71 -3.86
N ALA A 248 7.39 7.12 -4.18
CA ALA A 248 6.86 6.95 -5.53
C ALA A 248 7.78 7.62 -6.56
N ALA A 249 8.30 8.82 -6.27
CA ALA A 249 9.26 9.51 -7.12
C ALA A 249 10.65 8.81 -7.17
N GLY A 250 11.16 8.35 -6.02
CA GLY A 250 12.49 7.74 -5.92
C GLY A 250 12.63 6.35 -6.55
N GLN A 251 11.57 5.52 -6.54
CA GLN A 251 11.56 4.22 -7.23
C GLN A 251 11.73 4.33 -8.76
N PHE A 252 11.26 5.42 -9.37
CA PHE A 252 11.49 5.67 -10.80
C PHE A 252 12.96 5.98 -11.11
N ALA A 253 13.64 6.71 -10.22
CA ALA A 253 15.03 7.12 -10.42
C ALA A 253 16.03 5.96 -10.23
N SER A 254 15.82 5.09 -9.23
CA SER A 254 16.67 3.91 -8.98
C SER A 254 16.69 2.95 -10.18
N ARG A 255 15.55 2.79 -10.88
CA ARG A 255 15.44 1.95 -12.09
C ARG A 255 16.16 2.51 -13.32
N SER A 256 16.54 3.78 -13.33
CA SER A 256 17.28 4.42 -14.43
C SER A 256 18.80 4.44 -14.22
N ALA A 257 19.29 4.06 -13.04
CA ALA A 257 20.72 4.03 -12.72
C ALA A 257 21.41 2.77 -13.28
N THR A 258 21.48 2.64 -14.61
CA THR A 258 22.33 1.63 -15.27
C THR A 258 23.69 2.22 -15.68
N ALA A 259 24.74 1.49 -15.29
CA ALA A 259 26.10 1.48 -15.82
C ALA A 259 26.93 2.78 -15.67
N VAL A 260 27.29 3.13 -14.44
CA VAL A 260 28.50 3.90 -14.16
C VAL A 260 29.55 2.92 -13.63
N GLY A 261 30.83 3.07 -14.01
CA GLY A 261 31.93 2.23 -13.54
C GLY A 261 32.11 2.29 -12.00
N GLU A 262 33.02 1.48 -11.46
CA GLU A 262 33.22 1.41 -9.99
C GLU A 262 33.48 2.79 -9.37
N GLY A 263 32.51 3.25 -8.58
CA GLY A 263 32.57 4.47 -7.80
C GLY A 263 33.35 4.30 -6.49
N LYS A 264 33.66 5.43 -5.86
CA LYS A 264 34.38 5.49 -4.58
C LYS A 264 33.49 5.57 -3.34
N ALA A 265 32.17 5.49 -3.53
CA ALA A 265 31.17 5.65 -2.48
C ALA A 265 31.34 6.92 -1.61
N PRO A 266 31.55 8.13 -2.18
CA PRO A 266 31.74 9.33 -1.39
C PRO A 266 30.49 9.65 -0.56
N ILE A 267 30.69 10.20 0.63
CA ILE A 267 29.61 10.61 1.53
C ILE A 267 29.37 12.12 1.40
N GLU A 268 28.11 12.52 1.29
CA GLU A 268 27.66 13.91 1.33
C GLU A 268 26.48 14.05 2.29
N VAL A 269 26.54 15.05 3.17
CA VAL A 269 25.46 15.40 4.10
C VAL A 269 24.98 16.80 3.84
N TYR A 270 23.67 16.91 3.72
CA TYR A 270 22.95 18.13 3.40
C TYR A 270 21.97 18.48 4.53
N ASP A 271 21.62 19.76 4.60
CA ASP A 271 20.63 20.29 5.54
C ASP A 271 19.50 20.95 4.74
N ALA A 272 18.27 20.48 4.94
CA ALA A 272 17.09 21.04 4.31
C ALA A 272 16.53 22.26 5.06
N GLY A 273 17.03 22.55 6.27
CA GLY A 273 16.70 23.77 7.01
C GLY A 273 15.22 23.91 7.38
N GLY A 274 14.52 22.79 7.62
CA GLY A 274 13.08 22.75 7.88
C GLY A 274 12.20 22.79 6.62
N GLN A 275 12.81 22.83 5.43
CA GLN A 275 12.07 22.78 4.17
C GLN A 275 11.92 21.35 3.67
N GLU A 276 10.89 21.07 2.87
CA GLU A 276 10.69 19.77 2.22
C GLU A 276 11.44 19.70 0.87
N ILE A 277 12.73 20.02 0.87
CA ILE A 277 13.58 20.05 -0.31
C ILE A 277 14.67 18.98 -0.25
N HIS A 278 14.98 18.39 -1.40
CA HIS A 278 16.09 17.45 -1.57
C HIS A 278 17.08 17.95 -2.62
N PRO A 279 18.40 17.73 -2.43
CA PRO A 279 19.01 17.25 -1.19
C PRO A 279 19.11 18.36 -0.12
N GLY A 280 18.86 19.63 -0.46
CA GLY A 280 19.06 20.78 0.43
C GLY A 280 20.46 21.41 0.27
N LYS A 281 20.94 22.12 1.30
CA LYS A 281 22.25 22.78 1.30
C LYS A 281 23.34 21.78 1.70
N LEU A 282 24.40 21.64 0.90
CA LEU A 282 25.54 20.79 1.25
C LEU A 282 26.25 21.36 2.49
N MET A 283 26.41 20.54 3.53
CA MET A 283 27.01 20.93 4.81
C MET A 283 28.34 20.24 5.07
N ARG A 284 28.47 18.94 4.74
CA ARG A 284 29.69 18.16 4.95
C ARG A 284 29.86 17.15 3.82
N LYS A 285 31.09 16.94 3.35
CA LYS A 285 31.42 15.94 2.32
C LYS A 285 32.65 15.11 2.69
N GLU A 286 32.88 14.05 1.92
CA GLU A 286 33.99 13.11 2.10
C GLU A 286 35.31 13.80 2.46
N GLY A 287 35.93 13.32 3.54
CA GLY A 287 37.25 13.78 4.01
C GLY A 287 37.24 15.09 4.79
N GLN A 288 36.09 15.76 4.94
CA GLN A 288 35.99 16.95 5.79
C GLN A 288 35.85 16.59 7.27
N SER A 289 36.51 17.39 8.12
CA SER A 289 36.35 17.35 9.58
C SER A 289 34.90 17.68 9.99
N PRO A 290 34.48 17.29 11.21
CA PRO A 290 33.18 17.68 11.76
C PRO A 290 32.94 19.19 11.68
N VAL A 291 31.72 19.59 11.36
CA VAL A 291 31.35 20.99 11.10
C VAL A 291 30.72 21.69 12.31
N GLY A 292 30.56 20.97 13.42
CA GLY A 292 30.02 21.52 14.67
C GLY A 292 28.49 21.54 14.73
N ASN A 293 27.81 20.95 13.74
CA ASN A 293 26.37 20.70 13.76
C ASN A 293 26.16 19.21 14.08
N SER A 294 25.59 18.92 15.25
CA SER A 294 25.40 17.53 15.73
C SER A 294 24.64 16.65 14.76
N ASP A 295 23.59 17.16 14.11
CA ASP A 295 22.76 16.36 13.21
C ASP A 295 23.52 16.02 11.93
N VAL A 296 24.23 17.00 11.36
CA VAL A 296 25.10 16.81 10.19
C VAL A 296 26.24 15.86 10.51
N ASP A 297 26.88 16.03 11.67
CA ASP A 297 28.05 15.23 12.05
C ASP A 297 27.67 13.78 12.36
N LYS A 298 26.58 13.54 13.08
CA LYS A 298 26.04 12.19 13.30
C LYS A 298 25.60 11.52 12.01
N ALA A 299 24.87 12.24 11.13
CA ALA A 299 24.45 11.66 9.86
C ALA A 299 25.65 11.26 9.00
N TYR A 300 26.73 12.06 8.99
CA TYR A 300 27.97 11.71 8.30
C TYR A 300 28.62 10.45 8.90
N ASP A 301 28.78 10.43 10.22
CA ASP A 301 29.48 9.35 10.91
C ASP A 301 28.70 8.03 10.79
N PHE A 302 27.37 8.05 10.96
CA PHE A 302 26.54 6.84 10.84
C PHE A 302 26.45 6.34 9.39
N THR A 303 26.38 7.21 8.40
CA THR A 303 26.50 6.81 6.98
C THR A 303 27.88 6.18 6.71
N SER A 304 28.94 6.70 7.35
CA SER A 304 30.28 6.10 7.25
C SER A 304 30.35 4.71 7.90
N ASP A 305 29.71 4.52 9.05
CA ASP A 305 29.61 3.23 9.73
C ASP A 305 28.91 2.18 8.84
N VAL A 306 27.80 2.55 8.18
CA VAL A 306 27.10 1.68 7.21
C VAL A 306 28.02 1.29 6.05
N ARG A 307 28.69 2.27 5.43
CA ARG A 307 29.64 2.04 4.33
C ARG A 307 30.75 1.09 4.75
N ALA A 308 31.35 1.32 5.93
CA ALA A 308 32.42 0.50 6.48
C ALA A 308 31.95 -0.93 6.77
N TYR A 309 30.77 -1.08 7.38
CA TYR A 309 30.16 -2.38 7.65
C TYR A 309 30.02 -3.22 6.37
N TYR A 310 29.35 -2.70 5.35
CA TYR A 310 29.12 -3.46 4.11
C TYR A 310 30.41 -3.78 3.36
N LYS A 311 31.36 -2.83 3.32
CA LYS A 311 32.64 -3.04 2.66
C LYS A 311 33.50 -4.07 3.37
N GLU A 312 33.64 -3.97 4.70
CA GLU A 312 34.61 -4.75 5.46
C GLU A 312 34.06 -6.13 5.87
N VAL A 313 32.74 -6.26 6.08
CA VAL A 313 32.11 -7.53 6.46
C VAL A 313 31.71 -8.35 5.24
N HIS A 314 31.16 -7.70 4.21
CA HIS A 314 30.55 -8.36 3.05
C HIS A 314 31.30 -8.12 1.73
N GLY A 315 32.36 -7.32 1.72
CA GLY A 315 33.08 -6.97 0.50
C GLY A 315 32.27 -6.10 -0.48
N ARG A 316 31.14 -5.54 -0.02
CA ARG A 316 30.19 -4.80 -0.88
C ARG A 316 30.60 -3.33 -1.00
N ASN A 317 30.81 -2.86 -2.23
CA ASN A 317 31.14 -1.45 -2.48
C ASN A 317 29.87 -0.58 -2.50
N SER A 318 29.52 0.04 -1.37
CA SER A 318 28.33 0.88 -1.21
C SER A 318 26.99 0.11 -1.27
N ILE A 319 25.88 0.85 -1.26
CA ILE A 319 24.52 0.31 -1.23
C ILE A 319 24.16 -0.44 -2.51
N ASP A 320 24.65 0.01 -3.67
CA ASP A 320 24.43 -0.61 -4.99
C ASP A 320 25.46 -1.69 -5.35
N GLY A 321 26.49 -1.87 -4.52
CA GLY A 321 27.62 -2.77 -4.80
C GLY A 321 28.60 -2.24 -5.85
N LYS A 322 28.42 -1.02 -6.36
CA LYS A 322 29.25 -0.39 -7.41
C LYS A 322 29.80 0.97 -7.00
N GLY A 323 29.72 1.32 -5.72
CA GLY A 323 30.32 2.55 -5.21
C GLY A 323 29.44 3.79 -5.36
N MET A 324 28.11 3.62 -5.36
CA MET A 324 27.13 4.71 -5.31
C MET A 324 27.48 5.75 -4.23
N LYS A 325 27.34 7.02 -4.58
CA LYS A 325 27.44 8.14 -3.64
C LYS A 325 26.38 8.01 -2.55
N LEU A 326 26.79 8.15 -1.29
CA LEU A 326 25.91 8.06 -0.14
C LEU A 326 25.53 9.47 0.31
N SER A 327 24.28 9.85 0.04
CA SER A 327 23.78 11.18 0.41
C SER A 327 22.81 11.06 1.58
N SER A 328 22.91 11.99 2.53
CA SER A 328 22.01 12.10 3.68
C SER A 328 21.51 13.53 3.83
N THR A 329 20.21 13.72 4.03
CA THR A 329 19.58 15.04 4.24
C THR A 329 18.99 15.09 5.64
N VAL A 330 19.45 16.03 6.47
CA VAL A 330 18.92 16.31 7.81
C VAL A 330 17.94 17.48 7.80
N ASN A 331 17.15 17.62 8.88
CA ASN A 331 16.15 18.67 9.07
C ASN A 331 15.15 18.79 7.91
N TYR A 332 14.69 17.65 7.38
CA TYR A 332 13.70 17.63 6.31
C TYR A 332 12.30 17.95 6.84
N GLY A 333 11.68 19.00 6.30
CA GLY A 333 10.38 19.51 6.74
C GLY A 333 10.38 20.04 8.18
N ASP A 334 9.43 20.89 8.53
CA ASP A 334 9.12 21.21 9.92
C ASP A 334 7.92 20.34 10.32
N ASN A 335 8.09 19.54 11.37
CA ASN A 335 7.14 18.52 11.85
C ASN A 335 7.01 17.28 10.94
N PHE A 336 8.12 16.85 10.32
CA PHE A 336 8.15 15.59 9.59
C PHE A 336 8.56 14.45 10.53
N GLU A 337 7.62 13.54 10.82
CA GLU A 337 7.74 12.55 11.89
C GLU A 337 8.28 11.19 11.41
N ASN A 338 9.26 11.20 10.50
CA ASN A 338 9.84 9.96 9.97
C ASN A 338 11.29 10.12 9.46
N ALA A 339 11.97 9.00 9.20
CA ALA A 339 13.18 8.91 8.40
C ALA A 339 13.06 7.74 7.42
N PHE A 340 13.67 7.87 6.24
CA PHE A 340 13.53 6.86 5.19
C PHE A 340 14.66 6.90 4.16
N TRP A 341 14.87 5.78 3.49
CA TRP A 341 15.58 5.68 2.21
C TRP A 341 14.61 5.79 1.03
N ASP A 342 14.89 6.69 0.09
CA ASP A 342 14.02 6.94 -1.08
C ASP A 342 14.48 6.24 -2.37
N GLY A 343 15.55 5.45 -2.33
CA GLY A 343 16.18 4.86 -3.52
C GLY A 343 17.45 5.59 -3.97
N GLN A 344 17.67 6.81 -3.50
CA GLN A 344 18.82 7.66 -3.85
C GLN A 344 19.57 8.17 -2.63
N GLN A 345 18.87 8.49 -1.54
CA GLN A 345 19.45 9.10 -0.37
C GLN A 345 18.67 8.82 0.91
N MET A 346 19.35 9.08 2.03
CA MET A 346 18.74 9.08 3.36
C MET A 346 18.07 10.42 3.63
N THR A 347 16.88 10.38 4.24
CA THR A 347 16.18 11.58 4.71
C THR A 347 15.83 11.42 6.18
N TYR A 348 16.21 12.42 6.99
CA TYR A 348 15.84 12.52 8.39
C TYR A 348 14.90 13.71 8.59
N GLY A 349 13.66 13.41 9.00
CA GLY A 349 12.68 14.41 9.36
C GLY A 349 13.08 15.25 10.56
N ARG A 350 12.50 16.44 10.66
CA ARG A 350 12.56 17.25 11.88
C ARG A 350 11.26 17.07 12.67
N PRO A 351 11.27 16.31 13.79
CA PRO A 351 10.10 16.18 14.65
C PRO A 351 9.59 17.53 15.15
N GLY A 352 8.27 17.66 15.26
CA GLY A 352 7.66 18.85 15.81
C GLY A 352 7.86 19.01 17.32
N ALA A 353 7.60 20.22 17.83
CA ALA A 353 7.74 20.51 19.27
C ALA A 353 6.85 19.59 20.14
N SER A 354 5.64 19.29 19.68
CA SER A 354 4.66 18.40 20.32
C SER A 354 4.87 16.90 20.01
N SER A 355 5.81 16.56 19.13
CA SER A 355 6.10 15.18 18.74
C SER A 355 6.54 14.31 19.92
N PRO A 356 6.22 13.00 19.95
CA PRO A 356 6.86 12.07 20.89
C PRO A 356 8.33 11.79 20.52
N PHE A 357 8.75 12.10 19.29
CA PHE A 357 10.08 11.82 18.77
C PHE A 357 11.04 12.97 19.07
N ARG A 358 12.28 12.64 19.44
CA ARG A 358 13.35 13.63 19.68
C ARG A 358 14.27 13.80 18.47
N THR A 359 14.54 12.71 17.74
CA THR A 359 15.38 12.68 16.54
C THR A 359 15.15 11.34 15.82
N PHE A 360 15.42 11.32 14.52
CA PHE A 360 15.54 10.07 13.76
C PHE A 360 16.99 9.79 13.34
N ILE A 361 17.94 10.65 13.72
CA ILE A 361 19.36 10.51 13.40
C ILE A 361 19.98 9.57 14.44
N SER A 362 19.81 8.28 14.18
CA SER A 362 20.20 7.16 15.02
C SER A 362 20.99 6.17 14.19
N ARG A 363 22.04 5.57 14.74
CA ARG A 363 22.92 4.68 13.97
C ARG A 363 22.18 3.44 13.47
N VAL A 364 21.35 2.82 14.31
CA VAL A 364 20.53 1.68 13.92
C VAL A 364 19.50 2.09 12.86
N VAL A 365 18.89 3.27 12.98
CA VAL A 365 17.94 3.78 11.98
C VAL A 365 18.62 4.05 10.64
N THR A 366 19.78 4.71 10.63
CA THR A 366 20.59 4.89 9.42
C THR A 366 20.94 3.56 8.76
N GLY A 367 21.37 2.57 9.56
CA GLY A 367 21.67 1.24 9.07
C GLY A 367 20.44 0.52 8.52
N HIS A 368 19.30 0.61 9.20
CA HIS A 368 18.02 0.04 8.77
C HIS A 368 17.58 0.61 7.41
N GLU A 369 17.47 1.93 7.31
CA GLU A 369 16.99 2.56 6.09
C GLU A 369 17.92 2.32 4.90
N MET A 370 19.24 2.41 5.09
CA MET A 370 20.18 2.14 4.00
C MET A 370 20.20 0.65 3.60
N THR A 371 19.84 -0.25 4.51
CA THR A 371 19.70 -1.68 4.22
C THR A 371 18.49 -1.96 3.31
N HIS A 372 17.43 -1.15 3.36
CA HIS A 372 16.39 -1.22 2.34
C HIS A 372 16.97 -1.00 0.96
N GLY A 373 17.84 0.00 0.79
CA GLY A 373 18.55 0.22 -0.47
C GLY A 373 19.39 -0.98 -0.90
N VAL A 374 20.12 -1.62 0.02
CA VAL A 374 20.88 -2.84 -0.31
C VAL A 374 19.96 -3.94 -0.81
N THR A 375 18.83 -4.11 -0.12
CA THR A 375 17.82 -5.09 -0.51
C THR A 375 17.25 -4.75 -1.89
N GLU A 376 16.91 -3.49 -2.17
CA GLU A 376 16.42 -3.04 -3.49
C GLU A 376 17.40 -3.34 -4.63
N PHE A 377 18.71 -3.19 -4.43
CA PHE A 377 19.74 -3.47 -5.44
C PHE A 377 20.15 -4.95 -5.55
N GLU A 378 19.79 -5.80 -4.59
CA GLU A 378 20.13 -7.24 -4.59
C GLU A 378 18.95 -8.13 -4.94
N ALA A 379 17.78 -7.85 -4.37
CA ALA A 379 16.60 -8.68 -4.46
C ALA A 379 15.36 -7.80 -4.62
N ASN A 380 14.63 -7.99 -5.73
CA ASN A 380 13.35 -7.32 -5.96
C ASN A 380 12.25 -7.97 -5.11
N VAL A 381 12.42 -7.94 -3.78
CA VAL A 381 11.52 -8.59 -2.83
C VAL A 381 10.20 -7.83 -2.80
N THR A 382 9.08 -8.53 -2.95
CA THR A 382 7.78 -7.90 -2.81
C THR A 382 7.61 -7.40 -1.38
N TYR A 383 7.38 -6.10 -1.22
CA TYR A 383 7.19 -5.49 0.08
C TYR A 383 5.74 -5.71 0.57
N ARG A 384 5.38 -6.98 0.84
CA ARG A 384 4.06 -7.38 1.32
C ARG A 384 4.12 -8.70 2.08
N GLY A 385 3.29 -8.87 3.11
CA GLY A 385 3.17 -10.12 3.86
C GLY A 385 4.51 -10.59 4.43
N GLN A 386 4.77 -11.90 4.37
CA GLN A 386 6.04 -12.48 4.85
C GLN A 386 7.27 -11.97 4.10
N PRO A 387 7.29 -11.86 2.75
CA PRO A 387 8.41 -11.24 2.02
C PRO A 387 8.72 -9.82 2.48
N GLY A 388 7.69 -8.99 2.71
CA GLY A 388 7.86 -7.64 3.24
C GLY A 388 8.32 -7.62 4.70
N ALA A 389 7.78 -8.49 5.55
CA ALA A 389 8.24 -8.63 6.94
C ALA A 389 9.70 -9.14 7.03
N LEU A 390 10.14 -9.95 6.07
CA LEU A 390 11.55 -10.29 5.91
C LEU A 390 12.35 -9.06 5.49
N ASN A 391 11.89 -8.25 4.55
CA ASN A 391 12.58 -7.01 4.15
C ASN A 391 12.82 -6.10 5.37
N GLU A 392 11.78 -5.86 6.17
CA GLU A 392 11.87 -5.14 7.46
C GLU A 392 12.85 -5.78 8.43
N SER A 393 12.79 -7.11 8.57
CA SER A 393 13.69 -7.83 9.47
C SER A 393 15.15 -7.77 9.03
N HIS A 394 15.43 -7.83 7.73
CA HIS A 394 16.79 -7.62 7.23
C HIS A 394 17.29 -6.23 7.60
N SER A 395 16.46 -5.20 7.42
CA SER A 395 16.80 -3.83 7.78
C SER A 395 17.08 -3.69 9.29
N ASP A 396 16.25 -4.26 10.16
CA ASP A 396 16.51 -4.29 11.60
C ASP A 396 17.81 -5.03 11.95
N VAL A 397 18.01 -6.22 11.37
CA VAL A 397 19.21 -7.04 11.58
C VAL A 397 20.47 -6.29 11.18
N PHE A 398 20.56 -5.78 9.96
CA PHE A 398 21.77 -5.11 9.50
C PHE A 398 21.95 -3.74 10.15
N GLY A 399 20.88 -3.04 10.52
CA GLY A 399 20.96 -1.85 11.37
C GLY A 399 21.60 -2.13 12.72
N ALA A 400 21.15 -3.19 13.42
CA ALA A 400 21.74 -3.62 14.68
C ALA A 400 23.20 -4.06 14.51
N LEU A 401 23.53 -4.78 13.42
CA LEU A 401 24.91 -5.23 13.16
C LEU A 401 25.87 -4.08 12.81
N VAL A 402 25.40 -3.04 12.11
CA VAL A 402 26.17 -1.81 11.87
C VAL A 402 26.53 -1.15 13.21
N GLU A 403 25.56 -1.01 14.11
CA GLU A 403 25.82 -0.44 15.43
C GLU A 403 26.77 -1.29 16.25
N GLN A 404 26.50 -2.59 16.36
CA GLN A 404 27.35 -3.50 17.12
C GLN A 404 28.79 -3.45 16.62
N ARG A 405 29.00 -3.42 15.30
CA ARG A 405 30.33 -3.32 14.69
C ARG A 405 31.00 -1.99 15.00
N ALA A 406 30.27 -0.88 14.84
CA ALA A 406 30.81 0.46 15.10
C ALA A 406 31.20 0.65 16.57
N LEU A 407 30.47 0.02 17.49
CA LEU A 407 30.68 0.10 18.93
C LEU A 407 31.53 -1.06 19.50
N GLY A 408 31.94 -2.02 18.68
CA GLY A 408 32.71 -3.20 19.12
C GLY A 408 31.97 -4.10 20.12
N GLN A 409 30.65 -4.24 19.97
CA GLN A 409 29.80 -5.00 20.88
C GLN A 409 29.65 -6.46 20.44
N THR A 410 29.88 -7.40 21.36
CA THR A 410 29.50 -8.80 21.15
C THR A 410 27.99 -8.99 21.25
N ALA A 411 27.48 -10.09 20.69
CA ALA A 411 26.06 -10.41 20.63
C ALA A 411 25.38 -10.42 22.02
N ASP A 412 26.10 -10.81 23.08
CA ASP A 412 25.60 -10.83 24.46
C ASP A 412 25.57 -9.45 25.13
N LYS A 413 26.28 -8.46 24.58
CA LYS A 413 26.35 -7.08 25.09
C LYS A 413 25.52 -6.09 24.30
N ALA A 414 25.13 -6.43 23.07
CA ALA A 414 24.29 -5.59 22.24
C ALA A 414 22.88 -5.40 22.83
N SER A 415 22.29 -4.22 22.61
CA SER A 415 20.94 -3.90 23.09
C SER A 415 19.86 -4.73 22.38
N TRP A 416 20.06 -4.99 21.08
CA TRP A 416 19.07 -5.57 20.16
C TRP A 416 17.78 -4.72 20.06
N LEU A 417 17.90 -3.44 20.35
CA LEU A 417 16.83 -2.46 20.25
C LEU A 417 16.96 -1.68 18.93
N VAL A 418 15.81 -1.40 18.31
CA VAL A 418 15.76 -0.57 17.10
C VAL A 418 15.23 0.81 17.47
N GLY A 419 16.05 1.83 17.30
CA GLY A 419 15.70 3.20 17.64
C GLY A 419 15.47 3.41 19.14
N ASP A 420 16.39 2.96 19.99
CA ASP A 420 16.35 3.18 21.45
C ASP A 420 16.55 4.65 21.86
N ASP A 421 16.92 5.46 20.88
CA ASP A 421 17.35 6.83 21.02
C ASP A 421 16.44 7.77 20.21
N VAL A 422 15.25 7.33 19.77
CA VAL A 422 14.31 8.16 19.00
C VAL A 422 13.24 8.83 19.85
N TRP A 423 12.91 8.26 21.01
CA TRP A 423 11.84 8.76 21.87
C TRP A 423 12.29 9.94 22.74
N LYS A 424 11.39 10.89 22.98
CA LYS A 424 11.56 11.87 24.06
C LYS A 424 11.49 11.18 25.43
N PRO A 425 12.16 11.71 26.47
CA PRO A 425 12.22 11.07 27.79
C PRO A 425 10.87 10.84 28.48
N ASN A 426 9.81 11.53 28.06
CA ASN A 426 8.47 11.42 28.65
C ASN A 426 7.62 10.28 28.06
N ILE A 427 8.11 9.58 27.03
CA ILE A 427 7.43 8.44 26.42
C ILE A 427 7.79 7.16 27.17
N LYS A 428 6.79 6.34 27.51
CA LYS A 428 6.98 5.01 28.11
C LYS A 428 7.36 3.97 27.05
N GLY A 429 8.51 4.18 26.43
CA GLY A 429 9.08 3.29 25.42
C GLY A 429 10.60 3.30 25.50
N ARG A 430 11.21 2.14 25.33
CA ARG A 430 12.67 2.00 25.30
C ARG A 430 13.25 1.93 23.89
N ALA A 431 12.41 1.67 22.89
CA ALA A 431 12.78 1.56 21.47
C ALA A 431 11.52 1.58 20.59
N LEU A 432 11.69 1.62 19.27
CA LEU A 432 10.60 1.35 18.31
C LEU A 432 10.27 -0.14 18.26
N ARG A 433 11.30 -0.99 18.30
CA ARG A 433 11.18 -2.46 18.27
C ARG A 433 12.25 -3.09 19.17
N ASP A 434 11.93 -4.26 19.73
CA ASP A 434 12.90 -5.11 20.42
C ASP A 434 13.02 -6.43 19.65
N MET A 435 14.22 -6.70 19.13
CA MET A 435 14.46 -7.90 18.35
C MET A 435 14.46 -9.18 19.20
N ARG A 436 14.89 -9.14 20.46
CA ARG A 436 14.93 -10.30 21.37
C ARG A 436 13.59 -10.57 22.05
N SER A 437 12.78 -9.54 22.24
CA SER A 437 11.47 -9.62 22.89
C SER A 437 10.43 -8.75 22.16
N PRO A 438 10.06 -9.11 20.92
CA PRO A 438 9.02 -8.38 20.17
C PRO A 438 7.72 -8.25 20.98
N GLY A 439 7.07 -7.09 20.91
CA GLY A 439 5.85 -6.79 21.66
C GLY A 439 6.10 -6.14 23.04
N THR A 440 7.34 -5.73 23.32
CA THR A 440 7.76 -5.18 24.62
C THR A 440 8.59 -3.89 24.52
N ALA A 441 8.72 -3.30 23.34
CA ALA A 441 9.51 -2.09 23.13
C ALA A 441 8.87 -0.83 23.74
N TYR A 442 7.53 -0.77 23.78
CA TYR A 442 6.78 0.36 24.33
C TYR A 442 5.37 -0.03 24.79
N ASP A 443 4.87 0.70 25.79
CA ASP A 443 3.49 0.64 26.29
C ASP A 443 3.15 2.01 26.90
N ASP A 444 2.62 2.90 26.08
CA ASP A 444 2.44 4.31 26.40
C ASP A 444 1.06 4.82 25.94
N PRO A 445 0.38 5.67 26.72
CA PRO A 445 -0.95 6.19 26.34
C PRO A 445 -0.97 6.98 25.03
N MET A 446 0.14 7.64 24.65
CA MET A 446 0.22 8.49 23.46
C MET A 446 0.48 7.65 22.21
N ILE A 447 1.43 6.73 22.25
CA ILE A 447 1.87 5.94 21.07
C ILE A 447 1.27 4.53 21.00
N GLY A 448 0.57 4.09 22.05
CA GLY A 448 0.00 2.75 22.16
C GLY A 448 0.98 1.72 22.71
N LYS A 449 0.73 0.45 22.38
CA LYS A 449 1.55 -0.70 22.80
C LYS A 449 2.18 -1.37 21.59
N ASP A 450 3.43 -1.82 21.74
CA ASP A 450 4.15 -2.60 20.73
C ASP A 450 3.33 -3.83 20.28
N PRO A 451 2.91 -3.89 19.01
CA PRO A 451 2.01 -4.94 18.52
C PRO A 451 2.75 -6.17 17.96
N GLN A 452 4.08 -6.20 17.95
CA GLN A 452 4.82 -7.26 17.25
C GLN A 452 4.66 -8.63 17.94
N PRO A 453 4.33 -9.70 17.20
CA PRO A 453 4.37 -11.05 17.71
C PRO A 453 5.81 -11.57 17.78
N ALA A 454 6.11 -12.36 18.81
CA ALA A 454 7.39 -13.05 18.97
C ALA A 454 7.39 -14.48 18.39
N HIS A 455 6.24 -14.98 17.89
CA HIS A 455 6.07 -16.36 17.47
C HIS A 455 5.00 -16.49 16.35
N MET A 456 5.19 -17.44 15.42
CA MET A 456 4.28 -17.69 14.28
C MET A 456 2.83 -18.03 14.65
N LYS A 457 2.59 -18.49 15.87
CA LYS A 457 1.24 -18.77 16.39
C LYS A 457 0.39 -17.50 16.52
N ASP A 458 1.06 -16.37 16.75
CA ASP A 458 0.47 -15.05 16.94
C ASP A 458 0.65 -14.18 15.67
N PHE A 459 1.00 -14.80 14.54
CA PHE A 459 1.20 -14.11 13.26
C PHE A 459 -0.05 -13.28 12.91
N VAL A 460 0.16 -11.99 12.67
CA VAL A 460 -0.92 -11.05 12.39
C VAL A 460 -1.30 -11.14 10.92
N ARG A 461 -2.50 -11.67 10.65
CA ARG A 461 -3.11 -11.66 9.32
C ARG A 461 -3.92 -10.39 9.14
N THR A 462 -3.43 -9.49 8.29
CA THR A 462 -4.05 -8.19 8.02
C THR A 462 -3.83 -7.77 6.57
N THR A 463 -4.55 -6.76 6.10
CA THR A 463 -4.26 -6.04 4.84
C THR A 463 -3.55 -4.71 5.09
N ARG A 464 -3.62 -4.18 6.32
CA ARG A 464 -2.90 -2.97 6.73
C ARG A 464 -1.39 -3.20 6.74
N ASP A 465 -0.61 -2.13 6.69
CA ASP A 465 0.86 -2.23 6.81
C ASP A 465 1.45 -3.22 5.79
N ASN A 466 1.00 -3.13 4.52
CA ASN A 466 1.32 -4.10 3.46
C ASN A 466 1.12 -5.57 3.85
N GLY A 467 0.11 -5.89 4.65
CA GLY A 467 -0.06 -7.24 5.18
C GLY A 467 0.80 -7.54 6.41
N GLY A 468 1.04 -6.52 7.24
CA GLY A 468 1.74 -6.61 8.52
C GLY A 468 3.24 -6.79 8.38
N VAL A 469 3.90 -6.02 7.51
CA VAL A 469 5.36 -6.13 7.30
C VAL A 469 6.14 -5.69 8.54
N HIS A 470 5.80 -4.55 9.14
CA HIS A 470 6.40 -4.09 10.40
C HIS A 470 5.82 -4.84 11.59
N LEU A 471 4.57 -5.31 11.50
CA LEU A 471 3.95 -6.12 12.56
C LEU A 471 4.69 -7.46 12.71
N ASN A 472 4.85 -8.21 11.62
CA ASN A 472 5.35 -9.59 11.68
C ASN A 472 6.88 -9.72 11.61
N SER A 473 7.64 -8.63 11.41
CA SER A 473 9.10 -8.66 11.37
C SER A 473 9.75 -9.08 12.70
N GLY A 474 9.02 -8.95 13.82
CA GLY A 474 9.46 -9.43 15.13
C GLY A 474 9.82 -10.92 15.17
N ILE A 475 9.13 -11.76 14.38
CA ILE A 475 9.35 -13.22 14.34
C ILE A 475 10.75 -13.56 13.81
N PRO A 476 11.14 -13.14 12.58
CA PRO A 476 12.50 -13.35 12.09
C PRO A 476 13.57 -12.52 12.83
N ASN A 477 13.23 -11.35 13.38
CA ASN A 477 14.16 -10.59 14.24
C ASN A 477 14.58 -11.39 15.47
N LYS A 478 13.62 -12.03 16.14
CA LYS A 478 13.89 -12.88 17.30
C LYS A 478 14.70 -14.10 16.95
N ALA A 479 14.39 -14.76 15.83
CA ALA A 479 15.18 -15.88 15.33
C ALA A 479 16.65 -15.46 15.10
N PHE A 480 16.90 -14.30 14.49
CA PHE A 480 18.26 -13.80 14.30
C PHE A 480 18.97 -13.49 15.61
N ALA A 481 18.35 -12.71 16.49
CA ALA A 481 18.98 -12.26 17.73
C ALA A 481 19.29 -13.44 18.65
N ASP A 482 18.38 -14.39 18.80
CA ASP A 482 18.60 -15.60 19.61
C ASP A 482 19.69 -16.49 18.99
N PHE A 483 19.72 -16.63 17.66
CA PHE A 483 20.80 -17.33 16.97
C PHE A 483 22.16 -16.67 17.22
N ALA A 484 22.26 -15.36 17.02
CA ALA A 484 23.50 -14.62 17.21
C ALA A 484 24.03 -14.71 18.66
N VAL A 485 23.13 -14.60 19.64
CA VAL A 485 23.49 -14.77 21.07
C VAL A 485 23.94 -16.21 21.35
N ALA A 486 23.29 -17.22 20.78
CA ALA A 486 23.68 -18.62 20.96
C ALA A 486 25.02 -18.97 20.29
N VAL A 487 25.35 -18.32 19.16
CA VAL A 487 26.68 -18.42 18.54
C VAL A 487 27.73 -17.76 19.43
N GLY A 488 27.42 -16.59 19.98
CA GLY A 488 28.33 -15.78 20.79
C GLY A 488 29.33 -15.00 19.93
N GLY A 489 30.20 -14.22 20.58
CA GLY A 489 31.16 -13.37 19.88
C GLY A 489 30.49 -12.25 19.08
N ASN A 490 31.02 -11.96 17.89
CA ASN A 490 30.56 -10.86 17.05
C ASN A 490 29.43 -11.31 16.12
N ALA A 491 28.23 -10.74 16.27
CA ALA A 491 27.07 -11.15 15.46
C ALA A 491 27.25 -10.85 13.96
N TRP A 492 28.11 -9.91 13.57
CA TRP A 492 28.40 -9.60 12.17
C TRP A 492 29.33 -10.62 11.49
N GLU A 493 29.87 -11.59 12.22
CA GLU A 493 30.69 -12.67 11.66
C GLU A 493 29.80 -13.78 11.09
N ALA A 494 29.77 -14.97 11.69
CA ALA A 494 28.99 -16.08 11.16
C ALA A 494 27.49 -15.75 11.05
N PRO A 495 26.80 -15.19 12.08
CA PRO A 495 25.37 -14.95 11.98
C PRO A 495 24.99 -13.95 10.87
N GLY A 496 25.66 -12.80 10.84
CA GLY A 496 25.42 -11.76 9.84
C GLY A 496 25.73 -12.21 8.41
N LYS A 497 26.82 -12.98 8.20
CA LYS A 497 27.15 -13.54 6.88
C LYS A 497 26.12 -14.57 6.41
N ILE A 498 25.63 -15.42 7.32
CA ILE A 498 24.57 -16.40 7.03
C ILE A 498 23.29 -15.69 6.58
N TRP A 499 22.85 -14.65 7.32
CA TRP A 499 21.65 -13.88 6.95
C TRP A 499 21.81 -13.17 5.61
N PHE A 500 22.98 -12.58 5.36
CA PHE A 500 23.27 -11.87 4.12
C PHE A 500 23.26 -12.80 2.90
N GLU A 501 23.92 -13.96 3.00
CA GLU A 501 23.92 -14.97 1.93
C GLU A 501 22.53 -15.59 1.71
N ALA A 502 21.78 -15.86 2.78
CA ALA A 502 20.44 -16.40 2.69
C ALA A 502 19.48 -15.47 1.94
N ARG A 503 19.55 -14.15 2.21
CA ARG A 503 18.74 -13.14 1.53
C ARG A 503 18.93 -13.19 0.02
N ALA A 504 20.18 -13.22 -0.45
CA ALA A 504 20.49 -13.26 -1.87
C ALA A 504 19.94 -14.52 -2.57
N ASN A 505 19.76 -15.62 -1.83
CA ASN A 505 19.32 -16.91 -2.36
C ASN A 505 17.82 -17.21 -2.14
N ALA A 506 17.07 -16.36 -1.43
CA ALA A 506 15.68 -16.61 -1.08
C ALA A 506 14.67 -16.30 -2.20
N GLY A 507 15.09 -15.58 -3.25
CA GLY A 507 14.23 -15.15 -4.35
C GLY A 507 13.40 -13.90 -4.01
N SER A 508 12.44 -13.55 -4.88
CA SER A 508 11.65 -12.32 -4.75
C SER A 508 10.50 -12.39 -3.75
N ASP A 509 9.99 -13.58 -3.45
CA ASP A 509 8.78 -13.74 -2.64
C ASP A 509 8.88 -14.88 -1.60
N PRO A 510 9.96 -14.93 -0.79
CA PRO A 510 10.13 -16.01 0.17
C PRO A 510 9.12 -15.92 1.32
N SER A 511 8.55 -17.08 1.69
CA SER A 511 7.97 -17.26 3.02
C SER A 511 9.05 -17.31 4.10
N PHE A 512 8.68 -17.15 5.37
CA PHE A 512 9.59 -17.33 6.50
C PHE A 512 10.20 -18.74 6.51
N ALA A 513 9.43 -19.76 6.13
CA ALA A 513 9.92 -21.13 6.04
C ALA A 513 10.98 -21.31 4.94
N GLN A 514 10.80 -20.64 3.79
CA GLN A 514 11.77 -20.65 2.70
C GLN A 514 13.04 -19.88 3.05
N PHE A 515 12.89 -18.72 3.69
CA PHE A 515 14.05 -17.97 4.16
C PHE A 515 14.82 -18.74 5.24
N ALA A 516 14.12 -19.33 6.21
CA ALA A 516 14.73 -20.19 7.23
C ALA A 516 15.51 -21.35 6.59
N TYR A 517 14.96 -22.00 5.56
CA TYR A 517 15.68 -23.01 4.79
C TYR A 517 16.98 -22.46 4.17
N GLN A 518 16.94 -21.27 3.54
CA GLN A 518 18.14 -20.66 2.98
C GLN A 518 19.19 -20.30 4.03
N THR A 519 18.77 -19.86 5.23
CA THR A 519 19.72 -19.62 6.34
C THR A 519 20.41 -20.91 6.78
N ILE A 520 19.69 -22.04 6.83
CA ILE A 520 20.28 -23.35 7.15
C ILE A 520 21.29 -23.77 6.07
N GLU A 521 20.96 -23.59 4.80
CA GLU A 521 21.87 -23.92 3.70
C GLU A 521 23.14 -23.06 3.72
N ALA A 522 23.01 -21.75 4.00
CA ALA A 522 24.16 -20.86 4.19
C ALA A 522 24.98 -21.26 5.43
N ALA A 523 24.34 -21.61 6.55
CA ALA A 523 25.01 -22.04 7.77
C ALA A 523 25.83 -23.32 7.57
N LYS A 524 25.33 -24.30 6.81
CA LYS A 524 26.09 -25.51 6.45
C LYS A 524 27.39 -25.22 5.69
N ARG A 525 27.49 -24.07 5.02
CA ARG A 525 28.71 -23.63 4.32
C ARG A 525 29.61 -22.77 5.20
N ILE A 526 29.02 -21.82 5.93
CA ILE A 526 29.75 -20.79 6.69
C ILE A 526 30.16 -21.26 8.08
N SER A 527 29.23 -21.86 8.83
CA SER A 527 29.47 -22.35 10.19
C SER A 527 28.67 -23.62 10.48
N PRO A 528 29.14 -24.79 10.01
CA PRO A 528 28.41 -26.05 10.14
C PRO A 528 28.10 -26.43 11.60
N ASN A 529 28.98 -26.05 12.53
CA ASN A 529 28.81 -26.33 13.96
C ASN A 529 27.68 -25.53 14.62
N ASP A 530 27.26 -24.42 14.01
CA ASP A 530 26.19 -23.57 14.54
C ASP A 530 24.81 -23.89 13.95
N VAL A 531 24.72 -24.82 12.99
CA VAL A 531 23.44 -25.26 12.39
C VAL A 531 22.41 -25.67 13.45
N PRO A 532 22.72 -26.48 14.48
CA PRO A 532 21.73 -26.84 15.50
C PRO A 532 21.20 -25.64 16.29
N LYS A 533 22.03 -24.59 16.49
CA LYS A 533 21.61 -23.35 17.16
C LYS A 533 20.64 -22.56 16.28
N LEU A 534 20.90 -22.51 14.98
CA LEU A 534 20.02 -21.87 14.00
C LEU A 534 18.68 -22.58 13.85
N GLU A 535 18.69 -23.92 13.77
CA GLU A 535 17.46 -24.73 13.75
C GLU A 535 16.62 -24.48 14.99
N LYS A 536 17.26 -24.44 16.16
CA LYS A 536 16.60 -24.12 17.42
C LYS A 536 15.99 -22.72 17.39
N ALA A 537 16.72 -21.71 16.93
CA ALA A 537 16.23 -20.33 16.89
C ALA A 537 14.98 -20.17 16.01
N TRP A 538 14.95 -20.82 14.84
CA TRP A 538 13.74 -20.85 14.00
C TRP A 538 12.59 -21.62 14.64
N SER A 539 12.88 -22.78 15.25
CA SER A 539 11.86 -23.58 15.95
C SER A 539 11.28 -22.83 17.15
N ASP A 540 12.08 -22.08 17.90
CA ASP A 540 11.65 -21.32 19.08
C ASP A 540 10.67 -20.20 18.73
N VAL A 541 10.66 -19.73 17.47
CA VAL A 541 9.68 -18.76 16.94
C VAL A 541 8.58 -19.42 16.12
N GLY A 542 8.55 -20.76 16.07
CA GLY A 542 7.49 -21.53 15.41
C GLY A 542 7.60 -21.60 13.89
N VAL A 543 8.78 -21.36 13.32
CA VAL A 543 9.04 -21.48 11.87
C VAL A 543 9.72 -22.82 11.60
N VAL A 544 9.11 -23.64 10.75
CA VAL A 544 9.70 -24.90 10.28
C VAL A 544 10.36 -24.65 8.92
N PRO A 545 11.69 -24.81 8.76
CA PRO A 545 12.38 -24.61 7.50
C PRO A 545 11.83 -25.50 6.38
N SER A 546 11.56 -24.94 5.20
CA SER A 546 11.08 -25.67 4.02
C SER A 546 11.53 -25.04 2.72
N ALA A 547 12.14 -25.84 1.83
CA ALA A 547 12.46 -25.42 0.46
C ALA A 547 11.20 -25.24 -0.42
N LYS A 548 10.11 -25.95 -0.09
CA LYS A 548 8.84 -25.84 -0.81
C LYS A 548 8.14 -24.56 -0.39
N ALA A 549 7.55 -23.86 -1.35
CA ALA A 549 6.56 -22.83 -1.08
C ALA A 549 5.46 -23.48 -0.23
N THR A 550 5.40 -23.10 1.04
CA THR A 550 4.29 -23.48 1.90
C THR A 550 3.06 -22.76 1.33
N ALA A 551 1.99 -23.50 1.04
CA ALA A 551 0.70 -22.88 0.84
C ALA A 551 0.34 -22.19 2.16
N ASP A 552 0.67 -20.91 2.28
CA ASP A 552 0.26 -20.15 3.45
C ASP A 552 -1.25 -20.24 3.54
N VAL A 553 -1.68 -20.45 4.79
CA VAL A 553 -3.07 -20.55 5.25
C VAL A 553 -3.99 -19.74 4.35
N THR A 554 -4.84 -20.48 3.65
CA THR A 554 -5.94 -20.05 2.81
C THR A 554 -6.44 -18.66 3.21
N PRO A 555 -6.53 -17.67 2.29
CA PRO A 555 -7.30 -16.48 2.56
C PRO A 555 -8.76 -16.93 2.64
N LEU A 556 -9.28 -17.12 3.85
CA LEU A 556 -10.68 -17.39 4.07
C LEU A 556 -11.34 -16.14 4.60
N VAL A 557 -12.21 -15.59 3.75
CA VAL A 557 -13.62 -15.32 4.03
C VAL A 557 -13.87 -15.04 5.52
N VAL A 558 -14.03 -13.76 5.84
CA VAL A 558 -14.65 -13.33 7.08
C VAL A 558 -16.09 -13.87 7.08
N ASN A 559 -16.31 -15.03 7.67
CA ASN A 559 -17.61 -15.37 8.23
C ASN A 559 -17.65 -14.68 9.59
N ASP A 560 -18.21 -13.48 9.61
CA ASP A 560 -18.71 -12.90 10.85
C ASP A 560 -19.90 -13.76 11.29
N ASN A 561 -19.68 -14.61 12.28
CA ASN A 561 -20.75 -15.23 13.05
C ASN A 561 -20.52 -14.86 14.51
N SER A 562 -20.63 -13.57 14.79
CA SER A 562 -20.92 -13.05 16.13
C SER A 562 -22.43 -13.05 16.36
N ASP A 563 -23.05 -14.23 16.48
CA ASP A 563 -24.37 -14.36 17.10
C ASP A 563 -24.53 -15.70 17.82
N LYS A 564 -24.03 -15.73 19.06
CA LYS A 564 -24.55 -16.59 20.12
C LYS A 564 -24.65 -15.79 21.41
N LYS A 565 -25.85 -15.25 21.70
CA LYS A 565 -26.59 -15.44 22.96
C LYS A 565 -27.91 -14.64 23.00
N SER A 566 -29.02 -15.32 22.75
CA SER A 566 -30.34 -15.26 23.42
C SER A 566 -31.30 -16.10 22.54
N ALA A 567 -32.07 -17.09 22.98
CA ALA A 567 -32.53 -17.53 24.30
C ALA A 567 -32.22 -19.02 24.56
#